data_AF-A0AAU9WM24-F1
#
_entry.id   AF-A0AAU9WM24-F1
#
_cell.length_a   1.000
_cell.length_b   1.000
_cell.length_c   1.000
_cell.angle_alpha   90.00
_cell.angle_beta   90.00
_cell.angle_gamma   90.00
#
_symmetry.space_group_name_H-M   'P 1'
#
loop_
_entity.id
_entity.type
_entity.pdbx_description
1 polymer ?
#
loop_
_entity_poly.entity_id
_entity_poly.type
_entity_poly.pdbx_seq_one_letter_code
_entity_poly.pdbx_strand_id
1 'polypeptide(L)'
;MERLHAAYDDVDTLLLFIGYPRSRHTLVSALLDAHPNIILSNELNLIGSYKNNPDWRKIEMFDKIAKRSYMSATWGIRARQANGTVSNYEKLGYKVPNQFQGTFDQKLKILGDKLGWFTASHLSTEVGRDLLKQLEDKFNVRAKIIHVVRNPFDNISTMALRLKGLRTGEHTKKVHIPKAIDYSITRYFYIANNCQATRETLGDRIIDIQGEEFVREPTKYLRKICDFLDISCSEDYLGDCASMVDPVPSKTRSLVVWTEKQIQEVNKLMQPLEFLKSYTF
;
A
#
# COMPACT_ATOMS: atom_id res chain seq x y z
N MET A 1 -16.90 15.35 -16.19
CA MET A 1 -16.84 16.05 -14.89
C MET A 1 -18.16 15.90 -14.14
N GLU A 2 -19.31 16.24 -14.74
CA GLU A 2 -20.63 16.10 -14.09
C GLU A 2 -20.92 14.68 -13.55
N ARG A 3 -20.69 13.62 -14.34
CA ARG A 3 -20.84 12.23 -13.88
C ARG A 3 -19.98 11.90 -12.66
N LEU A 4 -18.74 12.39 -12.63
CA LEU A 4 -17.80 12.12 -11.54
C LEU A 4 -18.21 12.89 -10.26
N HIS A 5 -18.63 14.13 -10.41
CA HIS A 5 -19.08 14.97 -9.30
C HIS A 5 -20.37 14.43 -8.67
N ALA A 6 -21.34 14.00 -9.47
CA ALA A 6 -22.54 13.33 -8.97
C ALA A 6 -22.21 12.03 -8.20
N ALA A 7 -21.22 11.27 -8.68
CA ALA A 7 -20.81 10.02 -8.02
C ALA A 7 -20.12 10.23 -6.66
N TYR A 8 -19.66 11.44 -6.33
CA TYR A 8 -19.05 11.73 -5.03
C TYR A 8 -20.04 11.70 -3.86
N ASP A 9 -21.34 11.83 -4.15
CA ASP A 9 -22.38 11.75 -3.14
C ASP A 9 -22.60 10.30 -2.66
N ASP A 10 -22.30 9.31 -3.49
CA ASP A 10 -22.39 7.88 -3.16
C ASP A 10 -21.19 7.34 -2.35
N VAL A 11 -20.13 8.13 -2.24
CA VAL A 11 -18.90 7.74 -1.53
C VAL A 11 -19.13 7.80 -0.04
N ASP A 12 -19.00 6.64 0.59
CA ASP A 12 -19.15 6.44 2.04
C ASP A 12 -17.85 5.97 2.71
N THR A 13 -16.86 5.52 1.93
CA THR A 13 -15.63 4.93 2.47
C THR A 13 -14.39 5.68 2.00
N LEU A 14 -13.54 6.05 2.96
CA LEU A 14 -12.21 6.59 2.72
C LEU A 14 -11.14 5.49 2.88
N LEU A 15 -10.60 4.97 1.80
CA LEU A 15 -9.61 3.90 1.86
C LEU A 15 -8.19 4.44 1.97
N LEU A 16 -7.50 4.08 3.05
CA LEU A 16 -6.12 4.48 3.32
C LEU A 16 -5.21 3.26 3.43
N PHE A 17 -3.91 3.50 3.32
CA PHE A 17 -2.89 2.47 3.51
C PHE A 17 -1.92 2.90 4.59
N ILE A 18 -1.55 1.95 5.46
CA ILE A 18 -0.39 2.06 6.34
C ILE A 18 0.62 0.98 5.99
N GLY A 19 1.87 1.20 6.39
CA GLY A 19 2.93 0.21 6.22
C GLY A 19 4.21 0.83 5.69
N TYR A 20 5.21 -0.01 5.56
CA TYR A 20 6.58 0.38 5.26
C TYR A 20 6.88 0.32 3.75
N PRO A 21 7.93 1.02 3.29
CA PRO A 21 8.38 0.90 1.91
C PRO A 21 8.63 -0.57 1.55
N ARG A 22 8.36 -0.90 0.28
CA ARG A 22 8.74 -2.19 -0.35
C ARG A 22 7.87 -3.41 0.01
N SER A 23 6.68 -3.19 0.56
CA SER A 23 5.71 -4.25 0.92
C SER A 23 4.60 -4.45 -0.10
N ARG A 24 4.79 -4.07 -1.37
CA ARG A 24 3.79 -4.23 -2.44
C ARG A 24 2.52 -3.38 -2.32
N HIS A 25 2.48 -2.35 -1.46
CA HIS A 25 1.33 -1.42 -1.40
C HIS A 25 0.90 -0.86 -2.76
N THR A 26 1.85 -0.57 -3.66
CA THR A 26 1.53 -0.07 -5.02
C THR A 26 0.81 -1.11 -5.86
N LEU A 27 1.16 -2.41 -5.75
CA LEU A 27 0.46 -3.50 -6.44
C LEU A 27 -0.96 -3.63 -5.89
N VAL A 28 -1.11 -3.83 -4.57
CA VAL A 28 -2.43 -4.00 -3.94
C VAL A 28 -3.35 -2.81 -4.27
N SER A 29 -2.85 -1.59 -4.11
CA SER A 29 -3.63 -0.39 -4.45
C SER A 29 -3.96 -0.28 -5.94
N ALA A 30 -3.10 -0.74 -6.85
CA ALA A 30 -3.40 -0.75 -8.28
C ALA A 30 -4.51 -1.75 -8.63
N LEU A 31 -4.51 -2.93 -7.99
CA LEU A 31 -5.57 -3.92 -8.18
C LEU A 31 -6.90 -3.42 -7.63
N LEU A 32 -6.91 -2.74 -6.47
CA LEU A 32 -8.12 -2.14 -5.93
C LEU A 32 -8.61 -0.95 -6.74
N ASP A 33 -7.71 -0.11 -7.25
CA ASP A 33 -8.06 1.00 -8.15
C ASP A 33 -8.70 0.51 -9.46
N ALA A 34 -8.56 -0.76 -9.81
CA ALA A 34 -9.20 -1.37 -10.97
C ALA A 34 -10.65 -1.82 -10.70
N HIS A 35 -11.08 -1.81 -9.43
CA HIS A 35 -12.43 -2.23 -9.06
C HIS A 35 -13.48 -1.20 -9.53
N PRO A 36 -14.66 -1.62 -10.05
CA PRO A 36 -15.68 -0.70 -10.59
C PRO A 36 -16.18 0.36 -9.61
N ASN A 37 -16.08 0.14 -8.30
CA ASN A 37 -16.58 1.08 -7.28
C ASN A 37 -15.49 1.79 -6.47
N ILE A 38 -14.22 1.71 -6.90
CA ILE A 38 -13.08 2.27 -6.15
C ILE A 38 -12.27 3.20 -7.05
N ILE A 39 -11.86 4.35 -6.49
CA ILE A 39 -10.81 5.19 -7.06
C ILE A 39 -9.73 5.43 -5.99
N LEU A 40 -8.49 5.09 -6.28
CA LEU A 40 -7.35 5.23 -5.38
C LEU A 40 -6.20 6.03 -5.99
N SER A 41 -5.92 7.17 -5.39
CA SER A 41 -4.70 7.91 -5.71
C SER A 41 -3.44 7.21 -5.19
N ASN A 42 -2.31 7.57 -5.79
CA ASN A 42 -1.00 7.04 -5.43
C ASN A 42 -0.09 8.17 -4.90
N GLU A 43 0.07 8.19 -3.58
CA GLU A 43 0.95 9.10 -2.81
C GLU A 43 0.50 10.57 -2.80
N LEU A 44 -0.81 10.81 -2.73
CA LEU A 44 -1.37 12.15 -2.57
C LEU A 44 -0.98 12.80 -1.24
N ASN A 45 -0.68 12.00 -0.22
CA ASN A 45 -0.53 12.45 1.16
C ASN A 45 -1.83 13.13 1.62
N LEU A 46 -2.92 12.37 1.62
CA LEU A 46 -4.25 12.91 1.86
C LEU A 46 -4.37 13.66 3.20
N ILE A 47 -3.96 13.03 4.30
CA ILE A 47 -4.05 13.62 5.65
C ILE A 47 -3.17 14.88 5.75
N GLY A 48 -1.94 14.84 5.24
CA GLY A 48 -1.07 16.01 5.23
C GLY A 48 -1.58 17.13 4.31
N SER A 49 -2.19 16.77 3.18
CA SER A 49 -2.80 17.73 2.25
C SER A 49 -3.99 18.42 2.89
N TYR A 50 -4.85 17.67 3.59
CA TYR A 50 -5.96 18.25 4.35
C TYR A 50 -5.47 19.13 5.49
N LYS A 51 -4.47 18.69 6.27
CA LYS A 51 -3.86 19.50 7.34
C LYS A 51 -3.45 20.90 6.85
N ASN A 52 -2.86 20.95 5.65
CA ASN A 52 -2.39 22.21 5.07
C ASN A 52 -3.50 23.01 4.35
N ASN A 53 -4.67 22.39 4.14
CA ASN A 53 -5.79 22.99 3.40
C ASN A 53 -7.13 22.58 4.05
N PRO A 54 -7.37 22.94 5.32
CA PRO A 54 -8.54 22.47 6.06
C PRO A 54 -9.87 22.96 5.46
N ASP A 55 -9.83 24.03 4.65
CA ASP A 55 -11.01 24.64 4.03
C ASP A 55 -11.48 23.93 2.75
N TRP A 56 -10.73 22.95 2.21
CA TRP A 56 -11.13 22.24 1.00
C TRP A 56 -12.53 21.62 1.13
N ARG A 57 -13.33 21.83 0.09
CA ARG A 57 -14.65 21.22 -0.08
C ARG A 57 -14.48 19.75 -0.50
N LYS A 58 -15.51 18.93 -0.25
CA LYS A 58 -15.52 17.50 -0.61
C LYS A 58 -15.09 17.27 -2.07
N ILE A 59 -15.69 18.04 -2.98
CA ILE A 59 -15.41 17.99 -4.41
C ILE A 59 -13.95 18.29 -4.77
N GLU A 60 -13.31 19.25 -4.10
CA GLU A 60 -11.93 19.65 -4.37
C GLU A 60 -10.93 18.60 -3.92
N MET A 61 -11.19 17.96 -2.77
CA MET A 61 -10.39 16.86 -2.28
C MET A 61 -10.55 15.63 -3.16
N PHE A 62 -11.80 15.28 -3.49
CA PHE A 62 -12.11 14.09 -4.26
C PHE A 62 -11.60 14.22 -5.71
N ASP A 63 -11.66 15.41 -6.30
CA ASP A 63 -11.06 15.69 -7.61
C ASP A 63 -9.54 15.49 -7.62
N LYS A 64 -8.84 15.80 -6.52
CA LYS A 64 -7.39 15.53 -6.42
C LYS A 64 -7.10 14.03 -6.38
N ILE A 65 -7.92 13.26 -5.66
CA ILE A 65 -7.82 11.81 -5.62
C ILE A 65 -8.07 11.23 -7.02
N ALA A 66 -9.21 11.57 -7.63
CA ALA A 66 -9.61 11.06 -8.94
C ALA A 66 -8.62 11.44 -10.04
N LYS A 67 -8.19 12.72 -10.09
CA LYS A 67 -7.19 13.18 -11.06
C LYS A 67 -5.88 12.42 -10.90
N ARG A 68 -5.42 12.16 -9.67
CA ARG A 68 -4.15 11.46 -9.44
C ARG A 68 -4.23 9.96 -9.71
N SER A 69 -5.38 9.34 -9.46
CA SER A 69 -5.67 7.96 -9.88
C SER A 69 -5.66 7.86 -11.42
N TYR A 70 -6.43 8.70 -12.12
CA TYR A 70 -6.44 8.77 -13.59
C TYR A 70 -5.03 8.96 -14.18
N MET A 71 -4.27 9.95 -13.69
CA MET A 71 -2.89 10.18 -14.15
C MET A 71 -1.99 8.96 -13.96
N SER A 72 -2.17 8.21 -12.87
CA SER A 72 -1.38 7.02 -12.59
C SER A 72 -1.70 5.89 -13.58
N ALA A 73 -2.98 5.73 -13.94
CA ALA A 73 -3.48 4.75 -14.88
C ALA A 73 -3.13 5.06 -16.35
N THR A 74 -2.86 6.33 -16.70
CA THR A 74 -2.54 6.74 -18.08
C THR A 74 -1.05 6.93 -18.37
N TRP A 75 -0.24 7.40 -17.42
CA TRP A 75 1.18 7.73 -17.68
C TRP A 75 2.18 7.04 -16.74
N GLY A 76 1.71 6.44 -15.64
CA GLY A 76 2.57 5.94 -14.57
C GLY A 76 2.86 4.44 -14.62
N ILE A 77 3.30 3.91 -13.47
CA ILE A 77 3.52 2.47 -13.28
C ILE A 77 2.22 1.65 -13.46
N ARG A 78 1.05 2.25 -13.23
CA ARG A 78 -0.25 1.62 -13.48
C ARG A 78 -0.68 1.68 -14.95
N ALA A 79 -0.01 2.46 -15.80
CA ALA A 79 -0.26 2.47 -17.24
C ALA A 79 0.53 1.40 -18.00
N ARG A 80 1.58 0.84 -17.37
CA ARG A 80 2.50 -0.11 -18.01
C ARG A 80 1.99 -1.53 -17.84
N GLN A 81 2.05 -2.31 -18.92
CA GLN A 81 1.88 -3.76 -18.84
C GLN A 81 3.05 -4.37 -18.06
N ALA A 82 2.78 -5.42 -17.30
CA ALA A 82 3.82 -6.17 -16.62
C ALA A 82 4.64 -6.94 -17.67
N ASN A 83 5.88 -6.52 -17.91
CA ASN A 83 6.81 -7.20 -18.81
C ASN A 83 8.04 -7.66 -18.01
N GLY A 84 7.88 -8.69 -17.17
CA GLY A 84 8.97 -9.28 -16.39
C GLY A 84 8.51 -9.86 -15.05
N THR A 85 9.45 -10.39 -14.30
CA THR A 85 9.26 -10.99 -12.98
C THR A 85 9.59 -10.00 -11.85
N VAL A 86 9.20 -10.27 -10.60
CA VAL A 86 9.52 -9.40 -9.43
C VAL A 86 11.03 -9.15 -9.24
N SER A 87 11.89 -10.02 -9.78
CA SER A 87 13.35 -9.81 -9.80
C SER A 87 13.75 -8.58 -10.62
N ASN A 88 13.06 -8.28 -11.72
CA ASN A 88 13.32 -7.16 -12.62
C ASN A 88 12.39 -5.96 -12.35
N TYR A 89 12.61 -5.30 -11.21
CA TYR A 89 11.75 -4.20 -10.72
C TYR A 89 11.54 -3.06 -11.73
N GLU A 90 12.51 -2.77 -12.59
CA GLU A 90 12.44 -1.65 -13.55
C GLU A 90 11.36 -1.88 -14.63
N LYS A 91 11.00 -3.14 -14.88
CA LYS A 91 9.98 -3.53 -15.85
C LYS A 91 8.63 -3.86 -15.21
N LEU A 92 8.46 -3.57 -13.92
CA LEU A 92 7.16 -3.75 -13.27
C LEU A 92 6.15 -2.74 -13.79
N GLY A 93 5.01 -3.26 -14.23
CA GLY A 93 3.81 -2.53 -14.57
C GLY A 93 2.62 -3.11 -13.81
N TYR A 94 1.66 -2.27 -13.44
CA TYR A 94 0.47 -2.66 -12.68
C TYR A 94 -0.83 -2.31 -13.40
N LYS A 95 -0.79 -2.26 -14.73
CA LYS A 95 -1.99 -2.11 -15.55
C LYS A 95 -2.84 -3.37 -15.44
N VAL A 96 -4.06 -3.24 -14.93
CA VAL A 96 -5.03 -4.34 -14.93
C VAL A 96 -5.80 -4.31 -16.25
N PRO A 97 -5.83 -5.41 -17.04
CA PRO A 97 -6.58 -5.45 -18.29
C PRO A 97 -8.09 -5.42 -18.02
N ASN A 98 -8.88 -4.86 -18.96
CA ASN A 98 -10.35 -4.93 -18.98
C ASN A 98 -11.10 -4.40 -17.74
N GLN A 99 -10.43 -3.68 -16.85
CA GLN A 99 -10.99 -3.19 -15.59
C GLN A 99 -10.97 -1.66 -15.51
N PHE A 100 -11.48 -1.11 -14.40
CA PHE A 100 -11.81 0.32 -14.25
C PHE A 100 -10.66 1.16 -13.68
N GLN A 101 -9.40 0.78 -13.91
CA GLN A 101 -8.26 1.44 -13.30
C GLN A 101 -8.18 2.92 -13.69
N GLY A 102 -8.23 3.83 -12.71
CA GLY A 102 -8.30 5.28 -12.97
C GLY A 102 -9.70 5.83 -13.22
N THR A 103 -10.74 5.02 -13.11
CA THR A 103 -12.14 5.38 -13.34
C THR A 103 -13.08 4.51 -12.48
N PHE A 104 -14.38 4.50 -12.79
CA PHE A 104 -15.38 3.72 -12.08
C PHE A 104 -16.52 3.30 -13.02
N ASP A 105 -17.26 2.26 -12.66
CA ASP A 105 -18.47 1.84 -13.34
C ASP A 105 -19.71 2.19 -12.54
N GLN A 106 -20.58 3.02 -13.13
CA GLN A 106 -21.88 3.46 -12.61
C GLN A 106 -21.86 4.13 -11.21
N LYS A 107 -21.45 3.41 -10.16
CA LYS A 107 -21.43 3.84 -8.77
C LYS A 107 -20.01 3.90 -8.21
N LEU A 108 -19.69 5.00 -7.53
CA LEU A 108 -18.43 5.15 -6.81
C LEU A 108 -18.69 5.07 -5.30
N LYS A 109 -18.16 4.04 -4.64
CA LYS A 109 -18.36 3.83 -3.18
C LYS A 109 -17.16 4.26 -2.36
N ILE A 110 -15.97 4.07 -2.93
CA ILE A 110 -14.72 4.19 -2.19
C ILE A 110 -13.78 5.14 -2.93
N LEU A 111 -13.27 6.13 -2.20
CA LEU A 111 -12.16 6.97 -2.62
C LEU A 111 -11.02 6.84 -1.63
N GLY A 112 -9.79 7.08 -2.06
CA GLY A 112 -8.68 6.96 -1.15
C GLY A 112 -7.30 7.33 -1.67
N ASP A 113 -6.31 7.14 -0.80
CA ASP A 113 -4.91 7.39 -1.11
C ASP A 113 -4.02 6.28 -0.54
N LYS A 114 -3.19 5.72 -1.41
CA LYS A 114 -2.10 4.87 -0.99
C LYS A 114 -0.87 5.72 -0.71
N LEU A 115 -0.61 5.95 0.59
CA LEU A 115 0.69 6.41 1.10
C LEU A 115 1.01 5.75 2.46
N GLY A 116 1.59 4.55 2.43
CA GLY A 116 1.77 3.72 3.65
C GLY A 116 2.45 4.43 4.83
N TRP A 117 3.72 4.79 4.66
CA TRP A 117 4.55 5.17 5.81
C TRP A 117 4.18 6.53 6.43
N PHE A 118 3.72 7.48 5.60
CA PHE A 118 3.39 8.82 6.05
C PHE A 118 1.99 8.86 6.67
N THR A 119 1.03 8.10 6.12
CA THR A 119 -0.26 7.87 6.77
C THR A 119 -0.06 7.22 8.14
N ALA A 120 0.79 6.19 8.26
CA ALA A 120 1.12 5.59 9.55
C ALA A 120 1.71 6.61 10.54
N SER A 121 2.59 7.49 10.06
CA SER A 121 3.18 8.55 10.89
C SER A 121 2.17 9.58 11.37
N HIS A 122 1.13 9.89 10.58
CA HIS A 122 0.05 10.76 11.03
C HIS A 122 -0.80 10.06 12.08
N LEU A 123 -1.29 8.86 11.75
CA LEU A 123 -2.27 8.15 12.57
C LEU A 123 -1.71 7.58 13.88
N SER A 124 -0.38 7.46 14.01
CA SER A 124 0.25 7.14 15.30
C SER A 124 0.10 8.27 16.33
N THR A 125 -0.21 9.50 15.91
CA THR A 125 -0.38 10.67 16.79
C THR A 125 -1.84 11.03 17.00
N GLU A 126 -2.18 11.60 18.15
CA GLU A 126 -3.53 12.10 18.44
C GLU A 126 -3.97 13.16 17.43
N VAL A 127 -3.13 14.16 17.19
CA VAL A 127 -3.37 15.23 16.19
C VAL A 127 -3.70 14.67 14.81
N GLY A 128 -2.99 13.63 14.36
CA GLY A 128 -3.28 13.00 13.06
C GLY A 128 -4.58 12.21 13.04
N ARG A 129 -4.97 11.60 14.16
CA ARG A 129 -6.28 10.95 14.30
C ARG A 129 -7.42 11.96 14.35
N ASP A 130 -7.23 13.11 14.98
CA ASP A 130 -8.20 14.20 14.98
C ASP A 130 -8.42 14.75 13.57
N LEU A 131 -7.34 14.90 12.79
CA LEU A 131 -7.45 15.27 11.37
C LEU A 131 -8.22 14.24 10.55
N LEU A 132 -8.02 12.94 10.81
CA LEU A 132 -8.81 11.90 10.18
C LEU A 132 -10.29 12.03 10.58
N LYS A 133 -10.59 12.24 11.86
CA LYS A 133 -11.96 12.41 12.35
C LYS A 133 -12.65 13.62 11.71
N GLN A 134 -11.94 14.74 11.59
CA GLN A 134 -12.44 15.94 10.88
C GLN A 134 -12.74 15.65 9.41
N LEU A 135 -11.88 14.91 8.71
CA LEU A 135 -12.12 14.49 7.32
C LEU A 135 -13.39 13.63 7.19
N GLU A 136 -13.54 12.67 8.10
CA GLU A 136 -14.70 11.77 8.14
C GLU A 136 -15.99 12.55 8.35
N ASP A 137 -16.02 13.43 9.35
CA ASP A 137 -17.20 14.22 9.70
C ASP A 137 -17.53 15.25 8.61
N LYS A 138 -16.51 15.93 8.05
CA LYS A 138 -16.70 16.96 7.02
C LYS A 138 -17.22 16.40 5.71
N PHE A 139 -16.78 15.20 5.33
CA PHE A 139 -17.10 14.61 4.02
C PHE A 139 -18.12 13.47 4.08
N ASN A 140 -18.63 13.17 5.29
CA ASN A 140 -19.55 12.07 5.58
C ASN A 140 -19.03 10.74 5.04
N VAL A 141 -17.80 10.39 5.42
CA VAL A 141 -17.13 9.15 5.02
C VAL A 141 -16.56 8.44 6.24
N ARG A 142 -16.36 7.12 6.14
CA ARG A 142 -15.69 6.31 7.15
C ARG A 142 -14.38 5.76 6.60
N ALA A 143 -13.29 5.94 7.32
CA ALA A 143 -12.00 5.43 6.86
C ALA A 143 -11.80 3.96 7.21
N LYS A 144 -11.38 3.18 6.21
CA LYS A 144 -10.90 1.81 6.33
C LYS A 144 -9.44 1.77 5.87
N ILE A 145 -8.62 0.95 6.52
CA ILE A 145 -7.17 0.98 6.36
C ILE A 145 -6.65 -0.41 5.97
N ILE A 146 -5.87 -0.47 4.91
CA ILE A 146 -5.14 -1.69 4.53
C ILE A 146 -3.69 -1.55 4.98
N HIS A 147 -3.24 -2.53 5.77
CA HIS A 147 -1.85 -2.70 6.14
C HIS A 147 -1.25 -3.84 5.33
N VAL A 148 -0.34 -3.54 4.40
CA VAL A 148 0.34 -4.60 3.63
C VAL A 148 1.66 -4.95 4.30
N VAL A 149 1.70 -6.17 4.82
CA VAL A 149 2.79 -6.71 5.60
C VAL A 149 3.68 -7.55 4.70
N ARG A 150 4.99 -7.53 4.91
CA ARG A 150 5.94 -8.40 4.20
C ARG A 150 7.06 -8.76 5.15
N ASN A 151 7.79 -9.83 4.85
CA ASN A 151 8.94 -10.22 5.64
C ASN A 151 9.92 -9.04 5.87
N PRO A 152 10.19 -8.66 7.13
CA PRO A 152 10.98 -7.48 7.48
C PRO A 152 12.39 -7.53 6.90
N PHE A 153 13.03 -8.70 6.90
CA PHE A 153 14.36 -8.87 6.33
C PHE A 153 14.39 -8.56 4.84
N ASP A 154 13.32 -8.88 4.10
CA ASP A 154 13.23 -8.54 2.69
C ASP A 154 13.00 -7.05 2.47
N ASN A 155 12.13 -6.41 3.27
CA ASN A 155 11.92 -4.97 3.21
C ASN A 155 13.22 -4.22 3.48
N ILE A 156 13.89 -4.55 4.59
CA ILE A 156 15.15 -3.95 5.02
C ILE A 156 16.22 -4.13 3.94
N SER A 157 16.37 -5.35 3.40
CA SER A 157 17.32 -5.61 2.31
C SER A 157 17.01 -4.80 1.05
N THR A 158 15.72 -4.71 0.68
CA THR A 158 15.31 -3.91 -0.48
C THR A 158 15.58 -2.42 -0.26
N MET A 159 15.34 -1.91 0.95
CA MET A 159 15.63 -0.53 1.33
C MET A 159 17.13 -0.24 1.25
N ALA A 160 17.96 -1.10 1.85
CA ALA A 160 19.41 -0.97 1.86
C ALA A 160 20.01 -0.99 0.45
N LEU A 161 19.59 -1.94 -0.40
CA LEU A 161 20.03 -2.01 -1.80
C LEU A 161 19.66 -0.75 -2.57
N ARG A 162 18.45 -0.20 -2.37
CA ARG A 162 18.01 1.03 -3.05
C ARG A 162 18.78 2.26 -2.59
N LEU A 163 19.06 2.37 -1.29
CA LEU A 163 19.88 3.46 -0.75
C LEU A 163 21.28 3.50 -1.37
N LYS A 164 21.76 2.36 -1.88
CA LYS A 164 23.05 2.25 -2.55
C LYS A 164 22.97 2.22 -4.08
N GLY A 165 21.78 2.29 -4.67
CA GLY A 165 21.61 2.13 -6.12
C GLY A 165 21.93 0.71 -6.63
N LEU A 166 21.94 -0.29 -5.74
CA LEU A 166 22.35 -1.67 -6.03
C LEU A 166 21.18 -2.63 -6.16
N ARG A 167 19.94 -2.14 -6.26
CA ARG A 167 18.76 -3.02 -6.38
C ARG A 167 18.61 -3.61 -7.79
N THR A 168 19.17 -2.95 -8.79
CA THR A 168 19.04 -3.30 -10.21
C THR A 168 20.33 -4.00 -10.68
N GLY A 169 20.25 -4.77 -11.77
CA GLY A 169 21.34 -5.61 -12.26
C GLY A 169 21.27 -7.08 -11.82
N GLU A 170 22.22 -7.88 -12.32
CA GLU A 170 22.32 -9.31 -12.00
C GLU A 170 22.90 -9.51 -10.60
N HIS A 171 22.11 -10.09 -9.70
CA HIS A 171 22.52 -10.41 -8.33
C HIS A 171 23.24 -11.76 -8.28
N THR A 172 24.38 -11.88 -8.96
CA THR A 172 25.17 -13.13 -9.01
C THR A 172 25.91 -13.43 -7.70
N LYS A 173 26.12 -12.41 -6.86
CA LYS A 173 26.74 -12.52 -5.53
C LYS A 173 26.02 -11.66 -4.51
N LYS A 174 26.10 -12.05 -3.23
CA LYS A 174 25.59 -11.24 -2.13
C LYS A 174 26.40 -9.96 -1.98
N VAL A 175 25.72 -8.85 -1.78
CA VAL A 175 26.33 -7.53 -1.56
C VAL A 175 26.56 -7.29 -0.07
N HIS A 176 27.78 -6.88 0.32
CA HIS A 176 28.09 -6.53 1.70
C HIS A 176 27.93 -5.01 1.94
N ILE A 177 26.83 -4.61 2.58
CA ILE A 177 26.47 -3.20 2.83
C ILE A 177 25.97 -2.97 4.28
N PRO A 178 26.74 -3.34 5.31
CA PRO A 178 26.28 -3.42 6.69
C PRO A 178 25.69 -2.11 7.23
N LYS A 179 26.35 -0.97 6.99
CA LYS A 179 25.84 0.35 7.43
C LYS A 179 24.49 0.71 6.80
N ALA A 180 24.24 0.29 5.55
CA ALA A 180 22.97 0.53 4.88
C ALA A 180 21.85 -0.37 5.43
N ILE A 181 22.21 -1.59 5.83
CA ILE A 181 21.30 -2.51 6.54
C ILE A 181 20.95 -1.93 7.91
N ASP A 182 21.92 -1.50 8.71
CA ASP A 182 21.68 -0.91 10.04
C ASP A 182 20.73 0.30 9.96
N TYR A 183 21.00 1.22 9.04
CA TYR A 183 20.11 2.35 8.77
C TYR A 183 18.70 1.90 8.36
N SER A 184 18.61 0.87 7.53
CA SER A 184 17.33 0.35 7.05
C SER A 184 16.55 -0.39 8.14
N ILE A 185 17.23 -1.05 9.10
CA ILE A 185 16.61 -1.62 10.31
C ILE A 185 15.95 -0.50 11.12
N THR A 186 16.71 0.54 11.48
CA THR A 186 16.18 1.69 12.25
C THR A 186 14.97 2.32 11.56
N ARG A 187 15.09 2.59 10.25
CA ARG A 187 14.01 3.20 9.48
C ARG A 187 12.78 2.29 9.37
N TYR A 188 12.96 0.99 9.17
CA TYR A 188 11.86 0.04 9.08
C TYR A 188 11.07 0.00 10.39
N PHE A 189 11.75 -0.19 11.52
CA PHE A 189 11.08 -0.34 12.81
C PHE A 189 10.50 0.95 13.35
N TYR A 190 11.05 2.12 12.99
CA TYR A 190 10.37 3.39 13.22
C TYR A 190 8.97 3.41 12.59
N ILE A 191 8.85 2.98 11.32
CA ILE A 191 7.57 2.96 10.61
C ILE A 191 6.68 1.82 11.12
N ALA A 192 7.24 0.65 11.43
CA ALA A 192 6.48 -0.48 11.95
C ALA A 192 5.86 -0.17 13.32
N ASN A 193 6.57 0.55 14.19
CA ASN A 193 6.02 1.02 15.46
C ASN A 193 4.87 2.03 15.25
N ASN A 194 4.97 2.92 14.26
CA ASN A 194 3.84 3.79 13.90
C ASN A 194 2.62 2.98 13.42
N CYS A 195 2.83 1.90 12.67
CA CYS A 195 1.75 1.01 12.25
C CYS A 195 1.11 0.29 13.44
N GLN A 196 1.92 -0.17 14.40
CA GLN A 196 1.45 -0.78 15.65
C GLN A 196 0.60 0.20 16.47
N ALA A 197 1.09 1.42 16.71
CA ALA A 197 0.34 2.46 17.43
C ALA A 197 -0.96 2.83 16.72
N THR A 198 -0.95 2.85 15.38
CA THR A 198 -2.17 3.06 14.58
C THR A 198 -3.17 1.91 14.77
N ARG A 199 -2.69 0.66 14.80
CA ARG A 199 -3.52 -0.54 15.02
C ARG A 199 -4.13 -0.60 16.42
N GLU A 200 -3.37 -0.24 17.44
CA GLU A 200 -3.84 -0.18 18.83
C GLU A 200 -4.98 0.83 19.02
N THR A 201 -5.01 1.89 18.20
CA THR A 201 -6.01 2.96 18.32
C THR A 201 -7.19 2.82 17.36
N LEU A 202 -6.98 2.28 16.16
CA LEU A 202 -8.00 2.18 15.12
C LEU A 202 -8.59 0.77 14.97
N GLY A 203 -7.99 -0.25 15.58
CA GLY A 203 -8.57 -1.57 15.76
C GLY A 203 -9.10 -2.23 14.49
N ASP A 204 -10.38 -2.57 14.51
CA ASP A 204 -11.13 -3.28 13.45
C ASP A 204 -11.20 -2.53 12.12
N ARG A 205 -10.85 -1.23 12.10
CA ARG A 205 -10.72 -0.43 10.88
C ARG A 205 -9.50 -0.80 10.04
N ILE A 206 -8.66 -1.71 10.51
CA ILE A 206 -7.42 -2.12 9.83
C ILE A 206 -7.48 -3.59 9.46
N ILE A 207 -7.18 -3.91 8.21
CA ILE A 207 -6.93 -5.28 7.75
C ILE A 207 -5.45 -5.49 7.40
N ASP A 208 -4.86 -6.54 7.97
CA ASP A 208 -3.52 -6.99 7.61
C ASP A 208 -3.57 -7.92 6.39
N ILE A 209 -2.80 -7.57 5.37
CA ILE A 209 -2.60 -8.34 4.14
C ILE A 209 -1.16 -8.81 4.09
N GLN A 210 -0.95 -10.10 4.33
CA GLN A 210 0.37 -10.73 4.24
C GLN A 210 0.79 -10.83 2.77
N GLY A 211 1.82 -10.10 2.39
CA GLY A 211 2.18 -9.85 0.99
C GLY A 211 2.62 -11.11 0.26
N GLU A 212 3.26 -12.05 0.94
CA GLU A 212 3.69 -13.35 0.42
C GLU A 212 2.49 -14.24 0.09
N GLU A 213 1.51 -14.28 0.98
CA GLU A 213 0.27 -15.05 0.78
C GLU A 213 -0.61 -14.37 -0.28
N PHE A 214 -0.67 -13.04 -0.28
CA PHE A 214 -1.38 -12.26 -1.30
C PHE A 214 -0.92 -12.61 -2.71
N VAL A 215 0.40 -12.78 -2.94
CA VAL A 215 0.87 -13.12 -4.29
C VAL A 215 0.63 -14.59 -4.65
N ARG A 216 0.59 -15.49 -3.68
CA ARG A 216 0.29 -16.92 -3.91
C ARG A 216 -1.20 -17.15 -4.18
N GLU A 217 -2.06 -16.42 -3.50
CA GLU A 217 -3.52 -16.57 -3.56
C GLU A 217 -4.23 -15.22 -3.79
N PRO A 218 -3.94 -14.49 -4.89
CA PRO A 218 -4.41 -13.12 -5.10
C PRO A 218 -5.93 -13.00 -5.05
N THR A 219 -6.65 -13.91 -5.70
CA THR A 219 -8.13 -13.94 -5.72
C THR A 219 -8.72 -14.05 -4.30
N LYS A 220 -8.18 -14.95 -3.47
CA LYS A 220 -8.64 -15.15 -2.09
C LYS A 220 -8.47 -13.90 -1.24
N TYR A 221 -7.30 -13.27 -1.34
CA TYR A 221 -7.02 -12.05 -0.57
C TYR A 221 -7.75 -10.84 -1.11
N LEU A 222 -7.99 -10.74 -2.42
CA LEU A 222 -8.83 -9.69 -2.99
C LEU A 222 -10.25 -9.82 -2.46
N ARG A 223 -10.86 -11.02 -2.46
CA ARG A 223 -12.18 -11.22 -1.83
C ARG A 223 -12.20 -10.79 -0.37
N LYS A 224 -11.20 -11.21 0.41
CA LYS A 224 -11.06 -10.78 1.82
C LYS A 224 -11.03 -9.26 1.97
N ILE A 225 -10.36 -8.54 1.05
CA ILE A 225 -10.35 -7.08 1.04
C ILE A 225 -11.73 -6.53 0.64
N CYS A 226 -12.39 -7.11 -0.37
CA CYS A 226 -13.73 -6.69 -0.80
C CYS A 226 -14.76 -6.85 0.32
N ASP A 227 -14.73 -7.98 1.03
CA ASP A 227 -15.57 -8.26 2.20
C ASP A 227 -15.31 -7.22 3.29
N PHE A 228 -14.03 -6.96 3.61
CA PHE A 228 -13.65 -5.92 4.56
C PHE A 228 -14.11 -4.52 4.15
N LEU A 229 -14.21 -4.24 2.85
CA LEU A 229 -14.66 -2.97 2.29
C LEU A 229 -16.18 -2.90 2.08
N ASP A 230 -16.94 -3.96 2.40
CA ASP A 230 -18.38 -4.09 2.16
C ASP A 230 -18.79 -3.88 0.69
N ILE A 231 -18.00 -4.43 -0.25
CA ILE A 231 -18.26 -4.36 -1.69
C ILE A 231 -18.21 -5.75 -2.33
N SER A 232 -18.95 -5.93 -3.43
CA SER A 232 -18.94 -7.15 -4.22
C SER A 232 -17.78 -7.15 -5.23
N CYS A 233 -17.08 -8.26 -5.36
CA CYS A 233 -16.05 -8.45 -6.38
C CYS A 233 -16.45 -9.55 -7.37
N SER A 234 -16.52 -9.22 -8.66
CA SER A 234 -16.86 -10.17 -9.72
C SER A 234 -15.71 -11.14 -10.01
N GLU A 235 -16.03 -12.31 -10.57
CA GLU A 235 -15.01 -13.27 -10.99
C GLU A 235 -14.09 -12.70 -12.06
N ASP A 236 -14.62 -11.92 -13.00
CA ASP A 236 -13.83 -11.27 -14.05
C ASP A 236 -12.80 -10.29 -13.46
N TYR A 237 -13.23 -9.43 -12.52
CA TYR A 237 -12.34 -8.51 -11.82
C TYR A 237 -11.22 -9.26 -11.09
N LEU A 238 -11.58 -10.34 -10.38
CA LEU A 238 -10.63 -11.15 -9.63
C LEU A 238 -9.65 -11.89 -10.54
N GLY A 239 -10.12 -12.41 -11.67
CA GLY A 239 -9.31 -13.08 -12.69
C GLY A 239 -8.32 -12.13 -13.35
N ASP A 240 -8.79 -10.98 -13.83
CA ASP A 240 -7.94 -9.95 -14.44
C ASP A 240 -6.89 -9.43 -13.45
N CYS A 241 -7.28 -9.19 -12.19
CA CYS A 241 -6.34 -8.79 -11.15
C CYS A 241 -5.29 -9.86 -10.85
N ALA A 242 -5.71 -11.12 -10.71
CA ALA A 242 -4.81 -12.25 -10.43
C ALA A 242 -3.81 -12.47 -11.57
N SER A 243 -4.22 -12.27 -12.83
CA SER A 243 -3.35 -12.43 -14.01
C SER A 243 -2.12 -11.51 -14.00
N MET A 244 -2.20 -10.38 -13.29
CA MET A 244 -1.13 -9.38 -13.18
C MET A 244 -0.15 -9.65 -12.05
N VAL A 245 -0.44 -10.63 -11.19
CA VAL A 245 0.36 -10.91 -9.99
C VAL A 245 1.37 -12.00 -10.29
N ASP A 246 2.66 -11.66 -10.26
CA ASP A 246 3.72 -12.67 -10.25
C ASP A 246 3.62 -13.47 -8.95
N PRO A 247 3.34 -14.79 -9.02
CA PRO A 247 3.05 -15.59 -7.84
C PRO A 247 4.30 -15.87 -7.00
N VAL A 248 5.49 -15.52 -7.49
CA VAL A 248 6.75 -15.79 -6.80
C VAL A 248 7.03 -14.71 -5.75
N PRO A 249 7.06 -15.06 -4.45
CA PRO A 249 7.45 -14.10 -3.44
C PRO A 249 8.92 -13.71 -3.60
N SER A 250 9.21 -12.41 -3.65
CA SER A 250 10.59 -11.94 -3.75
C SER A 250 11.31 -12.11 -2.40
N LYS A 251 12.47 -12.80 -2.39
CA LYS A 251 13.32 -13.02 -1.20
C LYS A 251 14.60 -12.19 -1.26
N THR A 252 14.47 -10.86 -1.15
CA THR A 252 15.59 -9.91 -1.29
C THR A 252 16.64 -10.00 -0.18
N ARG A 253 16.33 -10.60 0.97
CA ARG A 253 17.33 -10.86 2.02
C ARG A 253 18.46 -11.80 1.61
N SER A 254 18.21 -12.63 0.59
CA SER A 254 19.23 -13.49 0.00
C SER A 254 20.29 -12.73 -0.82
N LEU A 255 20.05 -11.46 -1.16
CA LEU A 255 20.91 -10.66 -2.05
C LEU A 255 21.99 -9.88 -1.30
N VAL A 256 21.95 -9.86 0.04
CA VAL A 256 22.88 -9.10 0.88
C VAL A 256 23.50 -9.99 1.94
N VAL A 257 24.68 -9.61 2.41
CA VAL A 257 25.33 -10.25 3.57
C VAL A 257 24.76 -9.64 4.85
N TRP A 258 24.15 -10.49 5.68
CA TRP A 258 23.67 -10.15 7.01
C TRP A 258 24.68 -10.60 8.06
N THR A 259 24.92 -9.77 9.08
CA THR A 259 25.65 -10.20 10.28
C THR A 259 24.69 -10.87 11.27
N GLU A 260 25.21 -11.76 12.10
CA GLU A 260 24.42 -12.41 13.15
C GLU A 260 23.77 -11.38 14.09
N LYS A 261 24.50 -10.32 14.44
CA LYS A 261 23.99 -9.21 15.25
C LYS A 261 22.78 -8.53 14.60
N GLN A 262 22.81 -8.31 13.28
CA GLN A 262 21.68 -7.70 12.57
C GLN A 262 20.46 -8.63 12.55
N ILE A 263 20.67 -9.94 12.39
CA ILE A 263 19.58 -10.92 12.41
C ILE A 263 18.92 -10.95 13.80
N GLN A 264 19.73 -11.03 14.85
CA GLN A 264 19.26 -11.00 16.24
C GLN A 264 18.50 -9.72 16.57
N GLU A 265 19.01 -8.56 16.15
CA GLU A 265 18.34 -7.28 16.38
C GLU A 265 16.97 -7.20 15.69
N VAL A 266 16.87 -7.64 14.42
CA VAL A 266 15.58 -7.67 13.71
C VAL A 266 14.60 -8.61 14.41
N ASN A 267 15.04 -9.83 14.77
CA ASN A 267 14.20 -10.78 15.49
C ASN A 267 13.70 -10.23 16.83
N LYS A 268 14.56 -9.52 17.57
CA LYS A 268 14.19 -8.85 18.83
C LYS A 268 13.14 -7.76 18.60
N LEU A 269 13.36 -6.88 17.62
CA LEU A 269 12.46 -5.77 17.31
C LEU A 269 11.11 -6.23 16.72
N MET A 270 11.03 -7.44 16.15
CA MET A 270 9.78 -8.03 15.68
C MET A 270 8.87 -8.52 16.81
N GLN A 271 9.43 -8.94 17.96
CA GLN A 271 8.65 -9.57 19.05
C GLN A 271 7.41 -8.78 19.50
N PRO A 272 7.47 -7.46 19.74
CA PRO A 272 6.30 -6.70 20.18
C PRO A 272 5.28 -6.44 19.05
N LEU A 273 5.62 -6.71 17.79
CA LEU A 273 4.80 -6.38 16.62
C LEU A 273 4.03 -7.60 16.16
N GLU A 274 2.75 -7.70 16.54
CA GLU A 274 1.91 -8.88 16.32
C GLU A 274 1.87 -9.32 14.84
N PHE A 275 1.73 -8.35 13.93
CA PHE A 275 1.67 -8.59 12.49
C PHE A 275 2.99 -9.12 11.89
N LEU A 276 4.10 -9.10 12.63
CA LEU A 276 5.40 -9.64 12.19
C LEU A 276 5.75 -11.01 12.80
N LYS A 277 4.98 -11.52 13.77
CA LYS A 277 5.36 -12.71 14.56
C LYS A 277 5.57 -13.98 13.75
N SER A 278 4.90 -14.12 12.61
CA SER A 278 5.04 -15.31 11.75
C SER A 278 6.28 -15.29 10.86
N TYR A 279 7.00 -14.17 10.77
CA TYR A 279 8.16 -14.06 9.90
C TYR A 279 9.45 -14.50 10.58
N THR A 280 10.33 -15.06 9.78
CA THR A 280 11.69 -15.46 10.14
C THR A 280 12.66 -15.08 9.03
N PHE A 281 13.96 -15.17 9.30
CA PHE A 281 15.01 -15.00 8.29
C PHE A 281 14.93 -16.08 7.19
#